data_AF-A0A7C1K1C2-F1
#
_entry.id   AF-A0A7C1K1C2-F1
#
_cell.length_a   1.000
_cell.length_b   1.000
_cell.length_c   1.000
_cell.angle_alpha   90.00
_cell.angle_beta   90.00
_cell.angle_gamma   90.00
#
_symmetry.space_group_name_H-M   'P 1'
#
loop_
_entity.id
_entity.type
_entity.pdbx_description
1 polymer ?
#
loop_
_entity_poly.entity_id
_entity_poly.type
_entity_poly.pdbx_seq_one_letter_code
_entity_poly.pdbx_strand_id
1 'polypeptide(L)'
;MLNWHTGFRWLWGLAVVGLWMMNIEGVSAAATSADENEQRARRFIQRHESTIAPLEIEVNRRWWTANVSGKDEDYQRKLEAETKLNMALADPEAFAELKAIRAGQIADPIVRRQIDVLYLQYLGKQVDPELLKRIVEKANRIEQAFNVHRPRVNGKELTDNEVRRVLRISKHSAERKAVWEASKTIGSVVEKDLKELVRLRNQAARKLGFGDYHKMQLYLAEQDQEQVLRVFDELDELTRKPFRQAKAEIDALLARQCNIGVEELRPWHYHDPFFQESPDVFHEGSEAFYATLDVVKLCREFFGGIGLPAEGILERSDLYEKKGKNPHAFSIDIDRAGDVRVLANVVPNRQWLDTMLHELGHAVYSENISRNLPYTLRTEAHPLTTEGVAMMFGRLADDA
;
A
#
# COMPACT_ATOMS: atom_id res chain seq x y z
N MET A 1 54.13 23.36 60.84
CA MET A 1 54.35 22.29 61.84
C MET A 1 54.72 21.04 61.07
N LEU A 2 56.02 20.83 60.85
CA LEU A 2 56.90 19.86 61.57
C LEU A 2 56.65 18.39 61.19
N ASN A 3 57.63 17.85 60.45
CA ASN A 3 58.36 16.57 60.60
C ASN A 3 57.57 15.25 60.72
N TRP A 4 57.73 14.32 59.75
CA TRP A 4 58.79 13.29 59.62
C TRP A 4 58.72 12.19 60.70
N HIS A 5 58.48 10.93 60.28
CA HIS A 5 59.45 9.81 60.37
C HIS A 5 58.86 8.40 60.14
N THR A 6 59.50 7.67 59.21
CA THR A 6 59.97 6.24 59.29
C THR A 6 58.96 5.09 59.17
N GLY A 7 59.22 3.97 58.49
CA GLY A 7 60.37 3.48 57.74
C GLY A 7 60.20 1.99 57.35
N PHE A 8 61.00 1.57 56.35
CA PHE A 8 61.59 0.22 56.14
C PHE A 8 60.71 -1.02 55.88
N ARG A 9 60.86 -1.65 54.68
CA ARG A 9 61.67 -2.88 54.44
C ARG A 9 61.59 -3.36 52.98
N TRP A 10 62.70 -3.97 52.56
CA TRP A 10 63.06 -4.45 51.21
C TRP A 10 62.51 -5.85 50.86
N LEU A 11 62.51 -6.11 49.53
CA LEU A 11 63.02 -7.31 48.82
C LEU A 11 62.04 -8.35 48.19
N TRP A 12 62.36 -8.65 46.91
CA TRP A 12 62.04 -9.80 46.01
C TRP A 12 60.91 -9.64 44.98
N GLY A 13 61.24 -9.92 43.71
CA GLY A 13 60.28 -10.43 42.73
C GLY A 13 60.52 -10.03 41.27
N LEU A 14 61.15 -10.92 40.50
CA LEU A 14 61.32 -10.87 39.04
C LEU A 14 59.99 -10.87 38.25
N ALA A 15 60.03 -10.20 37.10
CA ALA A 15 59.40 -10.52 35.80
C ALA A 15 57.95 -11.04 35.74
N VAL A 16 57.05 -10.22 35.18
CA VAL A 16 55.99 -10.68 34.27
C VAL A 16 55.84 -9.65 33.13
N VAL A 17 56.55 -9.88 32.03
CA VAL A 17 56.16 -9.38 30.70
C VAL A 17 55.49 -10.56 30.02
N GLY A 18 54.17 -10.55 29.97
CA GLY A 18 53.41 -11.64 29.37
C GLY A 18 51.93 -11.30 29.23
N LEU A 19 51.41 -11.50 28.02
CA LEU A 19 50.02 -11.43 27.57
C LEU A 19 49.38 -10.04 27.39
N TRP A 20 49.70 -9.39 26.26
CA TRP A 20 48.79 -8.47 25.56
C TRP A 20 48.74 -8.72 24.03
N MET A 21 49.12 -9.91 23.56
CA MET A 21 49.19 -10.25 22.12
C MET A 21 48.13 -11.25 21.63
N MET A 22 47.09 -11.57 22.41
CA MET A 22 46.11 -12.61 22.04
C MET A 22 44.73 -12.11 21.56
N ASN A 23 44.58 -10.85 21.15
CA ASN A 23 43.29 -10.34 20.62
C ASN A 23 43.38 -9.53 19.31
N ILE A 24 44.55 -9.44 18.67
CA ILE A 24 44.70 -8.67 17.42
C ILE A 24 44.28 -9.53 16.21
N GLU A 25 44.54 -10.84 16.22
CA GLU A 25 44.20 -11.73 15.11
C GLU A 25 42.68 -11.95 14.96
N GLY A 26 41.95 -12.10 16.08
CA GLY A 26 40.49 -12.27 16.07
C GLY A 26 39.72 -11.02 15.63
N VAL A 27 40.20 -9.83 16.02
CA VAL A 27 39.61 -8.56 15.59
C VAL A 27 39.91 -8.30 14.11
N SER A 28 41.11 -8.63 13.64
CA SER A 28 41.48 -8.48 12.23
C SER A 28 40.67 -9.41 11.32
N ALA A 29 40.52 -10.69 11.68
CA ALA A 29 39.76 -11.65 10.86
C ALA A 29 38.27 -11.32 10.80
N ALA A 30 37.66 -10.90 11.92
CA ALA A 30 36.27 -10.47 11.95
C ALA A 30 36.06 -9.21 11.09
N ALA A 31 36.97 -8.22 11.17
CA ALA A 31 36.91 -7.01 10.35
C ALA A 31 37.05 -7.32 8.85
N THR A 32 37.96 -8.22 8.45
CA THR A 32 38.11 -8.65 7.06
C THR A 32 36.85 -9.36 6.54
N SER A 33 36.26 -10.25 7.35
CA SER A 33 35.03 -10.96 6.95
C SER A 33 33.82 -10.03 6.80
N ALA A 34 33.74 -8.98 7.62
CA ALA A 34 32.67 -7.98 7.54
C ALA A 34 32.83 -7.10 6.28
N ASP A 35 34.06 -6.71 5.93
CA ASP A 35 34.34 -5.96 4.70
C ASP A 35 34.00 -6.79 3.44
N GLU A 36 34.41 -8.06 3.42
CA GLU A 36 34.07 -8.97 2.31
C GLU A 36 32.56 -9.15 2.13
N ASN A 37 31.81 -9.33 3.22
CA ASN A 37 30.37 -9.49 3.16
C ASN A 37 29.65 -8.19 2.75
N GLU A 38 30.15 -7.03 3.19
CA GLU A 38 29.63 -5.74 2.74
C GLU A 38 29.84 -5.53 1.23
N GLN A 39 31.01 -5.88 0.70
CA GLN A 39 31.25 -5.83 -0.74
C GLN A 39 30.34 -6.79 -1.52
N ARG A 40 30.07 -7.99 -0.99
CA ARG A 40 29.08 -8.92 -1.56
C ARG A 40 27.67 -8.31 -1.56
N ALA A 41 27.27 -7.66 -0.46
CA ALA A 41 26.00 -6.96 -0.38
C ALA A 41 25.85 -5.87 -1.44
N ARG A 42 26.87 -5.00 -1.57
CA ARG A 42 26.88 -3.93 -2.59
C ARG A 42 26.80 -4.47 -4.01
N ARG A 43 27.52 -5.56 -4.32
CA ARG A 43 27.43 -6.23 -5.63
C ARG A 43 26.04 -6.83 -5.88
N PHE A 44 25.44 -7.46 -4.87
CA PHE A 44 24.08 -7.98 -4.98
C PHE A 44 23.07 -6.86 -5.28
N ILE A 45 23.14 -5.75 -4.54
CA ILE A 45 22.27 -4.58 -4.72
C ILE A 45 22.43 -4.01 -6.13
N GLN A 46 23.66 -3.78 -6.59
CA GLN A 46 23.91 -3.27 -7.93
C GLN A 46 23.37 -4.20 -9.03
N ARG A 47 23.54 -5.51 -8.88
CA ARG A 47 22.98 -6.50 -9.80
C ARG A 47 21.45 -6.47 -9.78
N HIS A 48 20.84 -6.36 -8.60
CA HIS A 48 19.39 -6.23 -8.47
C HIS A 48 18.89 -4.95 -9.16
N GLU A 49 19.47 -3.79 -8.86
CA GLU A 49 19.06 -2.51 -9.46
C GLU A 49 19.23 -2.52 -10.99
N SER A 50 20.27 -3.14 -11.53
CA SER A 50 20.46 -3.21 -12.99
C SER A 50 19.55 -4.21 -13.71
N THR A 51 19.01 -5.22 -13.03
CA THR A 51 18.25 -6.32 -13.66
C THR A 51 16.77 -6.36 -13.29
N ILE A 52 16.42 -5.96 -12.05
CA ILE A 52 15.07 -6.02 -11.51
C ILE A 52 14.37 -4.66 -11.60
N ALA A 53 15.04 -3.54 -11.27
CA ALA A 53 14.41 -2.22 -11.32
C ALA A 53 13.76 -1.91 -12.69
N PRO A 54 14.38 -2.21 -13.86
CA PRO A 54 13.72 -2.01 -15.15
C PRO A 54 12.45 -2.84 -15.33
N LEU A 55 12.37 -4.03 -14.72
CA LEU A 55 11.19 -4.90 -14.76
C LEU A 55 10.07 -4.36 -13.87
N GLU A 56 10.40 -3.81 -12.71
CA GLU A 56 9.42 -3.14 -11.82
C GLU A 56 8.81 -1.92 -12.52
N ILE A 57 9.64 -1.09 -13.15
CA ILE A 57 9.20 0.08 -13.93
C ILE A 57 8.29 -0.35 -15.08
N GLU A 58 8.67 -1.40 -15.82
CA GLU A 58 7.85 -1.95 -16.90
C GLU A 58 6.49 -2.42 -16.36
N VAL A 59 6.47 -3.17 -15.25
CA VAL A 59 5.23 -3.61 -14.59
C VAL A 59 4.35 -2.41 -14.22
N ASN A 60 4.91 -1.39 -13.57
CA ASN A 60 4.16 -0.19 -13.17
C ASN A 60 3.56 0.54 -14.38
N ARG A 61 4.32 0.68 -15.48
CA ARG A 61 3.83 1.30 -16.73
C ARG A 61 2.71 0.49 -17.39
N ARG A 62 2.85 -0.84 -17.43
CA ARG A 62 1.80 -1.72 -17.99
C ARG A 62 0.56 -1.75 -17.10
N TRP A 63 0.75 -1.75 -15.79
CA TRP A 63 -0.33 -1.67 -14.82
C TRP A 63 -1.11 -0.35 -14.97
N TRP A 64 -0.43 0.78 -15.05
CA TRP A 64 -1.05 2.08 -15.35
C TRP A 64 -1.86 2.03 -16.64
N THR A 65 -1.26 1.53 -17.72
CA THR A 65 -1.91 1.47 -19.04
C THR A 65 -3.16 0.60 -19.02
N ALA A 66 -3.10 -0.59 -18.41
CA ALA A 66 -4.22 -1.51 -18.29
C ALA A 66 -5.37 -0.91 -17.44
N ASN A 67 -5.05 -0.18 -16.37
CA ASN A 67 -6.03 0.49 -15.53
C ASN A 67 -6.67 1.72 -16.20
N VAL A 68 -5.94 2.43 -17.05
CA VAL A 68 -6.49 3.54 -17.85
C VAL A 68 -7.39 3.02 -18.98
N SER A 69 -6.97 1.95 -19.68
CA SER A 69 -7.63 1.51 -20.92
C SER A 69 -8.75 0.50 -20.71
N GLY A 70 -8.60 -0.41 -19.74
CA GLY A 70 -9.50 -1.55 -19.55
C GLY A 70 -9.40 -2.65 -20.59
N LYS A 71 -8.46 -2.57 -21.55
CA LYS A 71 -8.42 -3.48 -22.70
C LYS A 71 -7.72 -4.80 -22.39
N ASP A 72 -8.26 -5.90 -22.93
CA ASP A 72 -7.66 -7.25 -22.82
C ASP A 72 -6.19 -7.28 -23.24
N GLU A 73 -5.83 -6.59 -24.34
CA GLU A 73 -4.44 -6.54 -24.83
C GLU A 73 -3.48 -5.86 -23.84
N ASP A 74 -3.94 -4.88 -23.07
CA ASP A 74 -3.11 -4.17 -22.10
C ASP A 74 -2.99 -4.98 -20.80
N TYR A 75 -4.04 -5.68 -20.38
CA TYR A 75 -3.95 -6.65 -19.30
C TYR A 75 -3.05 -7.83 -19.64
N GLN A 76 -3.04 -8.29 -20.89
CA GLN A 76 -2.12 -9.33 -21.33
C GLN A 76 -0.66 -8.87 -21.26
N ARG A 77 -0.35 -7.64 -21.72
CA ARG A 77 0.99 -7.05 -21.60
C ARG A 77 1.41 -6.87 -20.14
N LYS A 78 0.47 -6.47 -19.27
CA LYS A 78 0.69 -6.38 -17.82
C LYS A 78 1.03 -7.75 -17.22
N LEU A 79 0.24 -8.78 -17.51
CA LEU A 79 0.46 -10.15 -17.06
C LEU A 79 1.84 -10.69 -17.48
N GLU A 80 2.25 -10.42 -18.72
CA GLU A 80 3.57 -10.81 -19.23
C GLU A 80 4.71 -10.12 -18.46
N ALA A 81 4.59 -8.81 -18.21
CA ALA A 81 5.56 -8.05 -17.43
C ALA A 81 5.66 -8.55 -15.98
N GLU A 82 4.51 -8.75 -15.32
CA GLU A 82 4.47 -9.26 -13.94
C GLU A 82 5.01 -10.68 -13.82
N THR A 83 4.70 -11.55 -14.80
CA THR A 83 5.26 -12.90 -14.84
C THR A 83 6.78 -12.83 -14.96
N LYS A 84 7.31 -12.00 -15.86
CA LYS A 84 8.75 -11.83 -16.03
C LYS A 84 9.44 -11.35 -14.75
N LEU A 85 8.89 -10.35 -14.07
CA LEU A 85 9.40 -9.86 -12.78
C LEU A 85 9.38 -10.97 -11.72
N ASN A 86 8.24 -11.67 -11.57
CA ASN A 86 8.11 -12.73 -10.58
C ASN A 86 9.08 -13.89 -10.83
N MET A 87 9.32 -14.27 -12.09
CA MET A 87 10.29 -15.30 -12.43
C MET A 87 11.72 -14.87 -12.12
N ALA A 88 12.07 -13.60 -12.37
CA ALA A 88 13.39 -13.07 -12.03
C ALA A 88 13.66 -13.04 -10.52
N LEU A 89 12.63 -12.80 -9.71
CA LEU A 89 12.72 -12.82 -8.24
C LEU A 89 12.63 -14.24 -7.64
N ALA A 90 12.18 -15.24 -8.42
CA ALA A 90 12.01 -16.62 -7.96
C ALA A 90 13.29 -17.47 -8.06
N ASP A 91 14.43 -16.87 -8.45
CA ASP A 91 15.72 -17.54 -8.55
C ASP A 91 16.21 -18.03 -7.17
N PRO A 92 16.30 -19.37 -6.95
CA PRO A 92 16.70 -19.93 -5.66
C PRO A 92 18.19 -19.72 -5.36
N GLU A 93 19.06 -19.59 -6.37
CA GLU A 93 20.49 -19.37 -6.17
C GLU A 93 20.73 -17.92 -5.72
N ALA A 94 20.09 -16.96 -6.40
CA ALA A 94 20.13 -15.56 -5.99
C ALA A 94 19.58 -15.38 -4.57
N PHE A 95 18.48 -16.06 -4.21
CA PHE A 95 17.94 -15.99 -2.86
C PHE A 95 18.85 -16.64 -1.81
N ALA A 96 19.50 -17.76 -2.14
CA ALA A 96 20.47 -18.39 -1.25
C ALA A 96 21.67 -17.47 -0.99
N GLU A 97 22.19 -16.80 -2.02
CA GLU A 97 23.24 -15.79 -1.88
C GLU A 97 22.78 -14.65 -0.96
N LEU A 98 21.59 -14.10 -1.20
CA LEU A 98 21.03 -13.01 -0.41
C LEU A 98 20.85 -13.39 1.06
N LYS A 99 20.36 -14.61 1.32
CA LYS A 99 20.21 -15.15 2.68
C LYS A 99 21.56 -15.27 3.39
N ALA A 100 22.60 -15.72 2.69
CA ALA A 100 23.95 -15.81 3.22
C ALA A 100 24.55 -14.42 3.52
N ILE A 101 24.34 -13.44 2.63
CA ILE A 101 24.77 -12.05 2.84
C ILE A 101 24.09 -11.47 4.08
N ARG A 102 22.77 -11.64 4.20
CA ARG A 102 21.96 -11.14 5.32
C ARG A 102 22.37 -11.74 6.67
N ALA A 103 22.79 -13.01 6.70
CA ALA A 103 23.24 -13.67 7.91
C ALA A 103 24.62 -13.19 8.39
N GLY A 104 25.42 -12.61 7.50
CA GLY A 104 26.73 -12.03 7.83
C GLY A 104 26.65 -10.61 8.36
N GLN A 105 27.79 -10.10 8.84
CA GLN A 105 27.90 -8.70 9.29
C GLN A 105 27.98 -7.76 8.09
N ILE A 106 27.26 -6.64 8.15
CA ILE A 106 27.30 -5.52 7.18
C ILE A 106 27.42 -4.25 8.01
N ALA A 107 28.48 -3.46 7.88
CA ALA A 107 28.73 -2.33 8.77
C ALA A 107 27.84 -1.13 8.43
N ASP A 108 27.68 -0.84 7.13
CA ASP A 108 26.83 0.26 6.65
C ASP A 108 25.33 -0.05 6.90
N PRO A 109 24.63 0.74 7.74
CA PRO A 109 23.22 0.52 8.04
C PRO A 109 22.30 0.68 6.82
N ILE A 110 22.67 1.52 5.85
CA ILE A 110 21.89 1.72 4.62
C ILE A 110 22.00 0.49 3.72
N VAL A 111 23.20 -0.08 3.59
CA VAL A 111 23.39 -1.36 2.85
C VAL A 111 22.63 -2.49 3.55
N ARG A 112 22.73 -2.58 4.88
CA ARG A 112 22.00 -3.60 5.65
C ARG A 112 20.49 -3.52 5.42
N ARG A 113 19.92 -2.32 5.49
CA ARG A 113 18.48 -2.11 5.26
C ARG A 113 18.05 -2.52 3.85
N GLN A 114 18.85 -2.21 2.83
CA GLN A 114 18.57 -2.67 1.46
C GLN A 114 18.53 -4.20 1.37
N ILE A 115 19.50 -4.88 1.99
CA ILE A 115 19.52 -6.35 2.03
C ILE A 115 18.29 -6.92 2.75
N ASP A 116 17.82 -6.31 3.83
CA ASP A 116 16.60 -6.73 4.52
C ASP A 116 15.35 -6.58 3.64
N VAL A 117 15.19 -5.44 2.96
CA VAL A 117 14.05 -5.20 2.03
C VAL A 117 14.08 -6.20 0.87
N LEU A 118 15.24 -6.38 0.24
CA LEU A 118 15.41 -7.34 -0.85
C LEU A 118 15.13 -8.76 -0.38
N TYR A 119 15.56 -9.13 0.83
CA TYR A 119 15.29 -10.47 1.37
C TYR A 119 13.78 -10.74 1.44
N LEU A 120 12.99 -9.79 1.96
CA LEU A 120 11.54 -9.92 2.04
C LEU A 120 10.91 -9.98 0.64
N GLN A 121 11.36 -9.13 -0.28
CA GLN A 121 10.88 -9.13 -1.67
C GLN A 121 11.09 -10.49 -2.36
N TYR A 122 12.27 -11.09 -2.22
CA TYR A 122 12.58 -12.38 -2.83
C TYR A 122 11.89 -13.54 -2.10
N LEU A 123 11.80 -13.50 -0.77
CA LEU A 123 11.22 -14.56 0.06
C LEU A 123 9.81 -14.94 -0.41
N GLY A 124 8.96 -13.95 -0.70
CA GLY A 124 7.59 -14.18 -1.17
C GLY A 124 7.49 -14.87 -2.53
N LYS A 125 8.60 -15.02 -3.25
CA LYS A 125 8.70 -15.64 -4.59
C LYS A 125 9.39 -17.00 -4.57
N GLN A 126 9.83 -17.50 -3.42
CA GLN A 126 10.56 -18.78 -3.32
C GLN A 126 9.64 -19.99 -3.30
N VAL A 127 8.77 -20.10 -4.31
CA VAL A 127 7.87 -21.24 -4.52
C VAL A 127 7.97 -21.71 -5.97
N ASP A 128 7.34 -22.84 -6.25
CA ASP A 128 7.24 -23.41 -7.59
C ASP A 128 6.84 -22.35 -8.65
N PRO A 129 7.65 -22.13 -9.71
CA PRO A 129 7.36 -21.15 -10.76
C PRO A 129 5.98 -21.30 -11.41
N GLU A 130 5.49 -22.53 -11.57
CA GLU A 130 4.16 -22.78 -12.14
C GLU A 130 3.06 -22.37 -11.17
N LEU A 131 3.28 -22.54 -9.86
CA LEU A 131 2.36 -22.04 -8.84
C LEU A 131 2.32 -20.50 -8.85
N LEU A 132 3.47 -19.82 -8.96
CA LEU A 132 3.52 -18.36 -9.08
C LEU A 132 2.75 -17.88 -10.31
N LYS A 133 3.00 -18.49 -11.47
CA LYS A 133 2.32 -18.13 -12.72
C LYS A 133 0.80 -18.22 -12.57
N ARG A 134 0.29 -19.34 -12.03
CA ARG A 134 -1.15 -19.52 -11.78
C ARG A 134 -1.73 -18.49 -10.80
N ILE A 135 -0.97 -18.08 -9.78
CA ILE A 135 -1.40 -17.02 -8.85
C ILE A 135 -1.53 -15.68 -9.59
N VAL A 136 -0.54 -15.31 -10.41
CA VAL A 136 -0.49 -14.03 -11.13
C VAL A 136 -1.58 -13.98 -12.20
N GLU A 137 -1.74 -15.03 -12.99
CA GLU A 137 -2.81 -15.15 -13.99
C GLU A 137 -4.19 -15.00 -13.35
N LYS A 138 -4.41 -15.67 -12.21
CA LYS A 138 -5.68 -15.61 -11.51
C LYS A 138 -5.94 -14.22 -10.91
N ALA A 139 -4.93 -13.60 -10.30
CA ALA A 139 -5.05 -12.26 -9.74
C ALA A 139 -5.38 -11.23 -10.83
N ASN A 140 -4.69 -11.28 -11.97
CA ASN A 140 -4.96 -10.39 -13.12
C ASN A 140 -6.37 -10.54 -13.66
N ARG A 141 -6.84 -11.78 -13.82
CA ARG A 141 -8.21 -12.03 -14.30
C ARG A 141 -9.27 -11.45 -13.36
N ILE A 142 -9.07 -11.58 -12.05
CA ILE A 142 -9.98 -11.00 -11.04
C ILE A 142 -9.94 -9.48 -11.10
N GLU A 143 -8.74 -8.88 -11.10
CA GLU A 143 -8.56 -7.42 -11.17
C GLU A 143 -9.19 -6.83 -12.43
N GLN A 144 -8.93 -7.43 -13.59
CA GLN A 144 -9.54 -7.02 -14.84
C GLN A 144 -11.06 -7.08 -14.76
N ALA A 145 -11.62 -8.18 -14.25
CA ALA A 145 -13.06 -8.34 -14.11
C ALA A 145 -13.66 -7.24 -13.22
N PHE A 146 -13.02 -6.87 -12.11
CA PHE A 146 -13.46 -5.74 -11.28
C PHE A 146 -13.40 -4.41 -12.03
N ASN A 147 -12.28 -4.12 -12.69
CA ASN A 147 -12.03 -2.81 -13.31
C ASN A 147 -12.97 -2.51 -14.47
N VAL A 148 -13.30 -3.52 -15.29
CA VAL A 148 -14.17 -3.34 -16.47
C VAL A 148 -15.65 -3.57 -16.17
N HIS A 149 -15.99 -4.11 -15.00
CA HIS A 149 -17.38 -4.37 -14.64
C HIS A 149 -18.19 -3.08 -14.56
N ARG A 150 -19.38 -3.09 -15.14
CA ARG A 150 -20.36 -2.01 -15.02
C ARG A 150 -21.71 -2.60 -14.62
N PRO A 151 -22.28 -2.18 -13.48
CA PRO A 151 -23.59 -2.65 -13.06
C PRO A 151 -24.65 -2.20 -14.08
N ARG A 152 -25.64 -3.07 -14.29
CA ARG A 152 -26.74 -2.82 -15.23
C ARG A 152 -28.07 -2.75 -14.50
N VAL A 153 -28.79 -1.66 -14.72
CA VAL A 153 -30.14 -1.44 -14.17
C VAL A 153 -31.05 -1.01 -15.32
N ASN A 154 -32.17 -1.71 -15.51
CA ASN A 154 -33.13 -1.45 -16.60
C ASN A 154 -32.48 -1.36 -17.99
N GLY A 155 -31.50 -2.21 -18.27
CA GLY A 155 -30.77 -2.25 -19.54
C GLY A 155 -29.68 -1.20 -19.71
N LYS A 156 -29.55 -0.23 -18.79
CA LYS A 156 -28.50 0.80 -18.80
C LYS A 156 -27.31 0.40 -17.92
N GLU A 157 -26.10 0.56 -18.43
CA GLU A 157 -24.86 0.49 -17.62
C GLU A 157 -24.70 1.76 -16.79
N LEU A 158 -24.26 1.61 -15.55
CA LEU A 158 -23.96 2.72 -14.65
C LEU A 158 -22.46 2.80 -14.35
N THR A 159 -21.91 4.01 -14.26
CA THR A 159 -20.59 4.24 -13.68
C THR A 159 -20.63 4.16 -12.15
N ASP A 160 -19.47 4.05 -11.48
CA ASP A 160 -19.43 4.08 -10.02
C ASP A 160 -19.93 5.42 -9.45
N ASN A 161 -19.60 6.53 -10.13
CA ASN A 161 -20.17 7.85 -9.81
C ASN A 161 -21.69 7.86 -9.91
N GLU A 162 -22.28 7.25 -10.95
CA GLU A 162 -23.74 7.14 -11.07
C GLU A 162 -24.36 6.27 -9.98
N VAL A 163 -23.75 5.13 -9.65
CA VAL A 163 -24.19 4.23 -8.55
C VAL A 163 -24.21 5.00 -7.23
N ARG A 164 -23.09 5.62 -6.85
CA ARG A 164 -22.96 6.39 -5.60
C ARG A 164 -23.93 7.55 -5.57
N ARG A 165 -24.09 8.28 -6.69
CA ARG A 165 -25.04 9.38 -6.79
C ARG A 165 -26.47 8.90 -6.53
N VAL A 166 -26.92 7.80 -7.14
CA VAL A 166 -28.28 7.28 -6.89
C VAL A 166 -28.45 6.86 -5.43
N LEU A 167 -27.48 6.15 -4.86
CA LEU A 167 -27.54 5.76 -3.44
C LEU A 167 -27.53 6.96 -2.50
N ARG A 168 -26.91 8.08 -2.89
CA ARG A 168 -26.91 9.32 -2.09
C ARG A 168 -28.22 10.09 -2.20
N ILE A 169 -28.75 10.30 -3.41
CA ILE A 169 -29.84 11.26 -3.63
C ILE A 169 -31.24 10.65 -3.70
N SER A 170 -31.35 9.36 -4.06
CA SER A 170 -32.66 8.73 -4.19
C SER A 170 -33.29 8.50 -2.82
N LYS A 171 -34.57 8.83 -2.72
CA LYS A 171 -35.42 8.54 -1.55
C LYS A 171 -36.26 7.28 -1.74
N HIS A 172 -36.15 6.62 -2.90
CA HIS A 172 -36.99 5.48 -3.26
C HIS A 172 -36.25 4.17 -2.99
N SER A 173 -36.71 3.41 -1.99
CA SER A 173 -36.10 2.14 -1.60
C SER A 173 -35.95 1.15 -2.75
N ALA A 174 -36.94 1.06 -3.65
CA ALA A 174 -36.90 0.16 -4.80
C ALA A 174 -35.78 0.50 -5.79
N GLU A 175 -35.56 1.78 -6.07
CA GLU A 175 -34.50 2.25 -6.97
C GLU A 175 -33.11 2.01 -6.35
N ARG A 176 -32.94 2.42 -5.09
CA ARG A 176 -31.68 2.21 -4.34
C ARG A 176 -31.33 0.73 -4.27
N LYS A 177 -32.31 -0.13 -3.99
CA LYS A 177 -32.13 -1.58 -3.96
C LYS A 177 -31.65 -2.10 -5.31
N ALA A 178 -32.31 -1.73 -6.41
CA ALA A 178 -31.93 -2.18 -7.74
C ALA A 178 -30.49 -1.78 -8.12
N VAL A 179 -30.09 -0.54 -7.80
CA VAL A 179 -28.73 -0.04 -8.05
C VAL A 179 -27.70 -0.74 -7.16
N TRP A 180 -27.98 -0.89 -5.86
CA TRP A 180 -27.09 -1.56 -4.92
C TRP A 180 -26.90 -3.04 -5.29
N GLU A 181 -27.98 -3.77 -5.59
CA GLU A 181 -27.91 -5.18 -5.97
C GLU A 181 -27.15 -5.36 -7.28
N ALA A 182 -27.38 -4.47 -8.26
CA ALA A 182 -26.63 -4.48 -9.51
C ALA A 182 -25.12 -4.29 -9.26
N SER A 183 -24.71 -3.38 -8.36
CA SER A 183 -23.30 -3.16 -8.03
C SER A 183 -22.64 -4.36 -7.33
N LYS A 184 -23.41 -5.25 -6.71
CA LYS A 184 -22.89 -6.49 -6.11
C LYS A 184 -22.75 -7.66 -7.10
N THR A 185 -23.27 -7.54 -8.32
CA THR A 185 -23.23 -8.64 -9.31
C THR A 185 -21.81 -9.07 -9.69
N ILE A 186 -20.82 -8.17 -9.61
CA ILE A 186 -19.39 -8.48 -9.75
C ILE A 186 -18.95 -9.63 -8.83
N GLY A 187 -19.52 -9.73 -7.63
CA GLY A 187 -19.20 -10.80 -6.67
C GLY A 187 -19.41 -12.18 -7.28
N SER A 188 -20.52 -12.39 -8.00
CA SER A 188 -20.82 -13.66 -8.67
C SER A 188 -19.88 -13.98 -9.83
N VAL A 189 -19.36 -12.93 -10.49
CA VAL A 189 -18.41 -13.06 -11.61
C VAL A 189 -17.05 -13.55 -11.11
N VAL A 190 -16.58 -13.03 -9.97
CA VAL A 190 -15.23 -13.30 -9.45
C VAL A 190 -15.18 -14.41 -8.39
N GLU A 191 -16.30 -14.82 -7.81
CA GLU A 191 -16.35 -15.71 -6.64
C GLU A 191 -15.50 -16.99 -6.82
N LYS A 192 -15.72 -17.71 -7.93
CA LYS A 192 -15.01 -18.97 -8.22
C LYS A 192 -13.51 -18.74 -8.32
N ASP A 193 -13.14 -17.69 -9.05
CA ASP A 193 -11.76 -17.31 -9.30
C ASP A 193 -11.06 -16.86 -8.01
N LEU A 194 -11.73 -16.07 -7.18
CA LEU A 194 -11.24 -15.63 -5.89
C LEU A 194 -11.03 -16.81 -4.92
N LYS A 195 -11.98 -17.74 -4.84
CA LYS A 195 -11.84 -18.96 -4.04
C LYS A 195 -10.66 -19.82 -4.50
N GLU A 196 -10.39 -19.88 -5.79
CA GLU A 196 -9.19 -20.56 -6.31
C GLU A 196 -7.91 -19.79 -5.93
N LEU A 197 -7.88 -18.48 -6.12
CA LEU A 197 -6.74 -17.63 -5.76
C LEU A 197 -6.36 -17.77 -4.29
N VAL A 198 -7.35 -17.76 -3.39
CA VAL A 198 -7.15 -17.96 -1.94
C VAL A 198 -6.48 -19.31 -1.66
N ARG A 199 -6.88 -20.39 -2.34
CA ARG A 199 -6.25 -21.71 -2.18
C ARG A 199 -4.79 -21.71 -2.66
N LEU A 200 -4.53 -21.14 -3.84
CA LEU A 200 -3.18 -21.08 -4.41
C LEU A 200 -2.23 -20.24 -3.54
N ARG A 201 -2.69 -19.08 -3.09
CA ARG A 201 -1.95 -18.19 -2.18
C ARG A 201 -1.61 -18.88 -0.85
N ASN A 202 -2.56 -19.61 -0.27
CA ASN A 202 -2.32 -20.39 0.95
C ASN A 202 -1.39 -21.59 0.72
N GLN A 203 -1.45 -22.23 -0.45
CA GLN A 203 -0.49 -23.26 -0.82
C GLN A 203 0.93 -22.70 -0.88
N ALA A 204 1.13 -21.52 -1.49
CA ALA A 204 2.42 -20.85 -1.54
C ALA A 204 2.93 -20.49 -0.14
N ALA A 205 2.08 -19.87 0.69
CA ALA A 205 2.44 -19.49 2.05
C ALA A 205 2.89 -20.69 2.91
N ARG A 206 2.17 -21.81 2.83
CA ARG A 206 2.54 -23.04 3.56
C ARG A 206 3.85 -23.66 3.07
N LYS A 207 4.12 -23.63 1.75
CA LYS A 207 5.42 -24.06 1.21
C LYS A 207 6.59 -23.21 1.76
N LEU A 208 6.33 -21.95 2.07
CA LEU A 208 7.30 -21.02 2.67
C LEU A 208 7.36 -21.09 4.21
N GLY A 209 6.59 -21.97 4.84
CA GLY A 209 6.60 -22.16 6.29
C GLY A 209 5.64 -21.25 7.07
N PHE A 210 4.76 -20.49 6.40
CA PHE A 210 3.73 -19.68 7.05
C PHE A 210 2.42 -20.46 7.24
N GLY A 211 1.62 -20.10 8.24
CA GLY A 211 0.32 -20.73 8.50
C GLY A 211 -0.69 -20.51 7.37
N ASP A 212 -0.74 -19.28 6.85
CA ASP A 212 -1.60 -18.85 5.76
C ASP A 212 -1.00 -17.64 5.03
N TYR A 213 -1.64 -17.25 3.93
CA TYR A 213 -1.20 -16.12 3.11
C TYR A 213 -1.29 -14.77 3.84
N HIS A 214 -2.25 -14.60 4.75
CA HIS A 214 -2.42 -13.35 5.49
C HIS A 214 -1.24 -13.10 6.43
N LYS A 215 -0.86 -14.10 7.24
CA LYS A 215 0.32 -14.04 8.10
C LYS A 215 1.61 -13.83 7.29
N MET A 216 1.72 -14.45 6.12
CA MET A 216 2.85 -14.23 5.22
C MET A 216 2.92 -12.79 4.72
N GLN A 217 1.81 -12.22 4.21
CA GLN A 217 1.82 -10.84 3.71
C GLN A 217 2.14 -9.83 4.80
N LEU A 218 1.61 -9.99 6.02
CA LEU A 218 1.97 -9.13 7.15
C LEU A 218 3.47 -9.21 7.48
N TYR A 219 4.04 -10.42 7.55
CA TYR A 219 5.48 -10.59 7.78
C TYR A 219 6.32 -9.95 6.67
N LEU A 220 5.93 -10.12 5.40
CA LEU A 220 6.63 -9.50 4.26
C LEU A 220 6.51 -7.97 4.25
N ALA A 221 5.47 -7.43 4.86
CA ALA A 221 5.30 -6.00 5.14
C ALA A 221 5.92 -5.57 6.48
N GLU A 222 6.73 -6.43 7.13
CA GLU A 222 7.39 -6.14 8.41
C GLU A 222 6.42 -5.88 9.57
N GLN A 223 5.25 -6.50 9.52
CA GLN A 223 4.22 -6.44 10.57
C GLN A 223 4.04 -7.80 11.26
N ASP A 224 3.82 -7.75 12.57
CA ASP A 224 3.39 -8.91 13.34
C ASP A 224 1.86 -9.02 13.39
N GLN A 225 1.34 -10.20 13.05
CA GLN A 225 -0.11 -10.42 12.99
C GLN A 225 -0.78 -10.25 14.36
N GLU A 226 -0.15 -10.70 15.45
CA GLU A 226 -0.76 -10.61 16.77
C GLU A 226 -0.82 -9.16 17.24
N GLN A 227 0.21 -8.36 16.96
CA GLN A 227 0.20 -6.92 17.22
C GLN A 227 -0.91 -6.21 16.45
N VAL A 228 -1.05 -6.48 15.15
CA VAL A 228 -2.10 -5.88 14.32
C VAL A 228 -3.49 -6.24 14.83
N LEU A 229 -3.74 -7.52 15.16
CA LEU A 229 -5.04 -7.95 15.70
C LEU A 229 -5.35 -7.31 17.05
N ARG A 230 -4.37 -7.19 17.96
CA ARG A 230 -4.55 -6.52 19.25
C ARG A 230 -4.96 -5.05 19.09
N VAL A 231 -4.36 -4.33 18.12
CA VAL A 231 -4.73 -2.94 17.84
C VAL A 231 -6.18 -2.86 17.35
N PHE A 232 -6.62 -3.78 16.48
CA PHE A 232 -8.02 -3.80 16.03
C PHE A 232 -9.02 -4.16 17.14
N ASP A 233 -8.66 -5.09 18.03
CA ASP A 233 -9.49 -5.44 19.19
C ASP A 233 -9.63 -4.23 20.14
N GLU A 234 -8.54 -3.52 20.41
CA GLU A 234 -8.56 -2.30 21.23
C GLU A 234 -9.38 -1.19 20.58
N LEU A 235 -9.23 -0.98 19.27
CA LEU A 235 -10.04 -0.01 18.52
C LEU A 235 -11.52 -0.35 18.56
N ASP A 236 -11.92 -1.61 18.36
CA ASP A 236 -13.32 -2.03 18.48
C ASP A 236 -13.83 -1.81 19.91
N GLU A 237 -13.07 -2.17 20.94
CA GLU A 237 -13.48 -1.95 22.34
C GLU A 237 -13.71 -0.46 22.66
N LEU A 238 -12.77 0.40 22.27
CA LEU A 238 -12.84 1.85 22.52
C LEU A 238 -13.96 2.52 21.71
N THR A 239 -14.19 2.07 20.47
CA THR A 239 -15.12 2.75 19.56
C THR A 239 -16.53 2.13 19.53
N ARG A 240 -16.75 0.93 20.08
CA ARG A 240 -18.04 0.22 20.00
C ARG A 240 -19.22 1.05 20.53
N LYS A 241 -19.05 1.69 21.70
CA LYS A 241 -20.11 2.51 22.30
C LYS A 241 -20.39 3.79 21.49
N PRO A 242 -19.40 4.66 21.20
CA PRO A 242 -19.65 5.85 20.40
C PRO A 242 -20.14 5.51 18.98
N PHE A 243 -19.63 4.44 18.35
CA PHE A 243 -20.14 3.97 17.07
C PHE A 243 -21.62 3.60 17.13
N ARG A 244 -22.08 2.86 18.15
CA ARG A 244 -23.51 2.52 18.30
C ARG A 244 -24.39 3.76 18.44
N GLN A 245 -23.90 4.80 19.12
CA GLN A 245 -24.62 6.07 19.27
C GLN A 245 -24.73 6.79 17.93
N ALA A 246 -23.60 7.02 17.26
CA ALA A 246 -23.57 7.65 15.94
C ALA A 246 -24.40 6.86 14.92
N LYS A 247 -24.34 5.52 14.96
CA LYS A 247 -25.11 4.64 14.09
C LYS A 247 -26.62 4.79 14.30
N ALA A 248 -27.09 4.90 15.55
CA ALA A 248 -28.50 5.09 15.84
C ALA A 248 -29.01 6.46 15.31
N GLU A 249 -28.18 7.50 15.40
CA GLU A 249 -28.48 8.82 14.85
C GLU A 249 -28.55 8.79 13.32
N ILE A 250 -27.55 8.19 12.67
CA ILE A 250 -27.50 8.00 11.21
C ILE A 250 -28.73 7.23 10.73
N ASP A 251 -29.09 6.14 11.42
CA ASP A 251 -30.24 5.30 11.07
C ASP A 251 -31.55 6.08 11.13
N ALA A 252 -31.77 6.85 12.21
CA ALA A 252 -32.95 7.68 12.34
C ALA A 252 -33.08 8.73 11.21
N LEU A 253 -31.96 9.32 10.79
CA LEU A 253 -31.92 10.30 9.69
C LEU A 253 -32.20 9.64 8.33
N LEU A 254 -31.54 8.52 8.02
CA LEU A 254 -31.74 7.79 6.76
C LEU A 254 -33.16 7.25 6.63
N ALA A 255 -33.72 6.69 7.71
CA ALA A 255 -35.09 6.19 7.75
C ALA A 255 -36.09 7.32 7.46
N ARG A 256 -35.90 8.49 8.08
CA ARG A 256 -36.70 9.69 7.79
C ARG A 256 -36.57 10.13 6.33
N GLN A 257 -35.35 10.17 5.78
CA GLN A 257 -35.12 10.59 4.39
C GLN A 257 -35.77 9.65 3.37
N CYS A 258 -35.81 8.35 3.65
CA CYS A 258 -36.45 7.34 2.80
C CYS A 258 -37.94 7.12 3.12
N ASN A 259 -38.49 7.81 4.13
CA ASN A 259 -39.86 7.66 4.60
C ASN A 259 -40.23 6.21 4.97
N ILE A 260 -39.38 5.57 5.78
CA ILE A 260 -39.53 4.20 6.29
C ILE A 260 -39.25 4.14 7.80
N GLY A 261 -39.58 3.03 8.46
CA GLY A 261 -39.15 2.72 9.82
C GLY A 261 -37.64 2.40 9.89
N VAL A 262 -37.02 2.59 11.05
CA VAL A 262 -35.60 2.27 11.27
C VAL A 262 -35.34 0.76 11.09
N GLU A 263 -36.29 -0.07 11.52
CA GLU A 263 -36.30 -1.52 11.35
C GLU A 263 -36.40 -1.98 9.88
N GLU A 264 -36.84 -1.09 9.00
CA GLU A 264 -36.93 -1.32 7.56
C GLU A 264 -35.64 -0.94 6.82
N LEU A 265 -34.65 -0.35 7.51
CA LEU A 265 -33.36 -0.04 6.91
C LEU A 265 -32.66 -1.30 6.40
N ARG A 266 -31.93 -1.14 5.30
CA ARG A 266 -31.25 -2.20 4.55
C ARG A 266 -29.97 -1.59 3.96
N PRO A 267 -28.99 -2.41 3.53
CA PRO A 267 -27.70 -1.90 3.05
C PRO A 267 -27.81 -0.84 1.94
N TRP A 268 -28.81 -0.93 1.08
CA TRP A 268 -29.02 0.06 0.01
C TRP A 268 -29.56 1.41 0.50
N HIS A 269 -30.00 1.52 1.75
CA HIS A 269 -30.42 2.80 2.37
C HIS A 269 -29.23 3.63 2.90
N TYR A 270 -27.99 3.14 2.78
CA TYR A 270 -26.79 3.93 3.07
C TYR A 270 -26.21 4.52 1.77
N HIS A 271 -25.47 5.64 1.89
CA HIS A 271 -24.93 6.35 0.73
C HIS A 271 -23.71 5.63 0.13
N ASP A 272 -22.81 5.15 1.00
CA ASP A 272 -21.70 4.28 0.58
C ASP A 272 -22.18 2.82 0.49
N PRO A 273 -21.98 2.12 -0.65
CA PRO A 273 -22.49 0.77 -0.86
C PRO A 273 -21.87 -0.30 0.05
N PHE A 274 -20.80 0.01 0.79
CA PHE A 274 -20.12 -0.87 1.73
C PHE A 274 -20.15 -0.35 3.18
N PHE A 275 -20.78 0.81 3.41
CA PHE A 275 -20.79 1.51 4.68
C PHE A 275 -19.38 1.78 5.23
N GLN A 276 -18.44 2.11 4.35
CA GLN A 276 -17.07 2.47 4.70
C GLN A 276 -16.93 3.94 5.11
N GLU A 277 -17.85 4.79 4.65
CA GLU A 277 -17.90 6.22 4.97
C GLU A 277 -19.23 6.59 5.62
N SER A 278 -19.19 7.61 6.48
CA SER A 278 -20.41 8.18 7.06
C SER A 278 -21.30 8.74 5.95
N PRO A 279 -22.61 8.44 5.95
CA PRO A 279 -23.57 9.10 5.07
C PRO A 279 -23.54 10.62 5.30
N ASP A 280 -23.63 11.39 4.22
CA ASP A 280 -23.85 12.84 4.30
C ASP A 280 -25.30 13.15 4.70
N VAL A 281 -25.61 12.93 5.97
CA VAL A 281 -26.93 13.21 6.58
C VAL A 281 -26.90 14.41 7.52
N PHE A 282 -25.70 14.94 7.81
CA PHE A 282 -25.50 16.06 8.72
C PHE A 282 -25.30 17.39 7.99
N HIS A 283 -24.98 17.38 6.69
CA HIS A 283 -24.71 18.58 5.90
C HIS A 283 -25.70 18.72 4.72
N GLU A 284 -27.00 18.75 5.02
CA GLU A 284 -28.03 18.97 3.99
C GLU A 284 -27.76 20.28 3.21
N GLY A 285 -27.62 20.19 1.89
CA GLY A 285 -27.42 21.34 0.99
C GLY A 285 -25.97 21.61 0.56
N SER A 286 -24.99 20.88 1.08
CA SER A 286 -23.57 21.01 0.73
C SER A 286 -23.28 20.73 -0.75
N GLU A 287 -24.05 19.84 -1.38
CA GLU A 287 -23.89 19.45 -2.79
C GLU A 287 -23.94 20.63 -3.76
N ALA A 288 -24.79 21.63 -3.50
CA ALA A 288 -24.88 22.81 -4.37
C ALA A 288 -23.60 23.65 -4.34
N PHE A 289 -22.93 23.70 -3.18
CA PHE A 289 -21.63 24.36 -3.03
C PHE A 289 -20.54 23.57 -3.77
N TYR A 290 -20.39 22.28 -3.48
CA TYR A 290 -19.35 21.45 -4.10
C TYR A 290 -19.51 21.32 -5.63
N ALA A 291 -20.74 21.37 -6.14
CA ALA A 291 -21.03 21.36 -7.59
C ALA A 291 -20.46 22.58 -8.33
N THR A 292 -20.13 23.68 -7.63
CA THR A 292 -19.51 24.88 -8.22
C THR A 292 -17.98 24.83 -8.24
N LEU A 293 -17.36 23.88 -7.54
CA LEU A 293 -15.92 23.81 -7.39
C LEU A 293 -15.24 23.16 -8.60
N ASP A 294 -14.10 23.72 -8.99
CA ASP A 294 -13.10 23.00 -9.78
C ASP A 294 -12.17 22.27 -8.80
N VAL A 295 -12.50 21.00 -8.53
CA VAL A 295 -11.78 20.15 -7.57
C VAL A 295 -10.29 20.07 -7.89
N VAL A 296 -9.93 19.89 -9.17
CA VAL A 296 -8.53 19.73 -9.58
C VAL A 296 -7.76 21.03 -9.38
N LYS A 297 -8.36 22.17 -9.77
CA LYS A 297 -7.75 23.48 -9.54
C LYS A 297 -7.58 23.77 -8.04
N LEU A 298 -8.60 23.49 -7.23
CA LEU A 298 -8.55 23.72 -5.78
C LEU A 298 -7.41 22.90 -5.14
N CYS A 299 -7.30 21.62 -5.50
CA CYS A 299 -6.22 20.77 -4.98
C CYS A 299 -4.83 21.27 -5.43
N ARG A 300 -4.68 21.67 -6.70
CA ARG A 300 -3.45 22.26 -7.23
C ARG A 300 -3.03 23.50 -6.41
N GLU A 301 -3.97 24.41 -6.16
CA GLU A 301 -3.73 25.65 -5.41
C GLU A 301 -3.40 25.35 -3.95
N PHE A 302 -4.13 24.44 -3.30
CA PHE A 302 -3.87 24.00 -1.92
C PHE A 302 -2.46 23.45 -1.74
N PHE A 303 -2.09 22.44 -2.54
CA PHE A 303 -0.77 21.79 -2.45
C PHE A 303 0.36 22.76 -2.81
N GLY A 304 0.17 23.63 -3.80
CA GLY A 304 1.10 24.72 -4.10
C GLY A 304 1.27 25.71 -2.94
N GLY A 305 0.17 26.08 -2.28
CA GLY A 305 0.14 27.02 -1.16
C GLY A 305 0.88 26.53 0.09
N ILE A 306 0.92 25.20 0.32
CA ILE A 306 1.66 24.59 1.43
C ILE A 306 3.10 24.19 1.05
N GLY A 307 3.58 24.56 -0.14
CA GLY A 307 4.94 24.28 -0.59
C GLY A 307 5.19 22.86 -1.11
N LEU A 308 4.13 22.14 -1.50
CA LEU A 308 4.18 20.79 -2.06
C LEU A 308 3.54 20.77 -3.46
N PRO A 309 4.09 21.46 -4.47
CA PRO A 309 3.42 21.67 -5.75
C PRO A 309 3.10 20.35 -6.47
N ALA A 310 1.84 20.20 -6.88
CA ALA A 310 1.33 18.99 -7.53
C ALA A 310 1.17 19.11 -9.07
N GLU A 311 1.58 20.24 -9.69
CA GLU A 311 1.32 20.51 -11.12
C GLU A 311 1.83 19.39 -12.03
N GLY A 312 3.12 19.02 -11.89
CA GLY A 312 3.71 17.99 -12.75
C GLY A 312 3.05 16.62 -12.58
N ILE A 313 2.57 16.31 -11.37
CA ILE A 313 1.82 15.07 -11.08
C ILE A 313 0.49 15.11 -11.84
N LEU A 314 -0.26 16.21 -11.72
CA LEU A 314 -1.57 16.38 -12.37
C LEU A 314 -1.46 16.34 -13.90
N GLU A 315 -0.40 16.91 -14.49
CA GLU A 315 -0.15 16.87 -15.94
C GLU A 315 0.09 15.44 -16.48
N ARG A 316 0.66 14.54 -15.66
CA ARG A 316 0.90 13.13 -16.00
C ARG A 316 -0.27 12.20 -15.67
N SER A 317 -1.30 12.73 -15.01
CA SER A 317 -2.40 11.98 -14.41
C SER A 317 -3.58 11.76 -15.38
N ASP A 318 -4.44 10.78 -15.08
CA ASP A 318 -5.69 10.55 -15.81
C ASP A 318 -6.87 10.76 -14.86
N LEU A 319 -7.48 11.95 -14.90
CA LEU A 319 -8.34 12.45 -13.81
C LEU A 319 -9.85 12.35 -14.05
N TYR A 320 -10.31 12.05 -15.27
CA TYR A 320 -11.73 12.10 -15.61
C TYR A 320 -12.26 10.75 -16.11
N GLU A 321 -13.57 10.53 -16.00
CA GLU A 321 -14.23 9.28 -16.39
C GLU A 321 -14.04 8.98 -17.88
N LYS A 322 -13.71 7.71 -18.18
CA LYS A 322 -13.58 7.19 -19.54
C LYS A 322 -14.11 5.76 -19.58
N LYS A 323 -14.63 5.34 -20.73
CA LYS A 323 -15.09 3.96 -20.93
C LYS A 323 -13.91 2.99 -20.77
N GLY A 324 -14.10 1.93 -19.99
CA GLY A 324 -13.09 0.89 -19.75
C GLY A 324 -12.12 1.19 -18.61
N LYS A 325 -11.96 2.46 -18.22
CA LYS A 325 -11.07 2.89 -17.13
C LYS A 325 -11.46 2.27 -15.79
N ASN A 326 -10.46 2.00 -14.94
CA ASN A 326 -10.66 1.59 -13.56
C ASN A 326 -11.54 2.62 -12.82
N PRO A 327 -12.65 2.22 -12.17
CA PRO A 327 -13.51 3.13 -11.43
C PRO A 327 -12.86 3.66 -10.13
N HIS A 328 -11.89 2.95 -9.56
CA HIS A 328 -11.22 3.31 -8.32
C HIS A 328 -10.10 4.33 -8.57
N ALA A 329 -9.94 5.28 -7.64
CA ALA A 329 -8.83 6.22 -7.66
C ALA A 329 -7.58 5.58 -7.04
N PHE A 330 -6.40 6.03 -7.46
CA PHE A 330 -5.13 5.65 -6.85
C PHE A 330 -4.00 6.61 -7.26
N SER A 331 -2.94 6.65 -6.46
CA SER A 331 -1.63 7.18 -6.82
C SER A 331 -0.62 6.08 -7.10
N ILE A 332 0.35 6.36 -7.99
CA ILE A 332 1.47 5.46 -8.28
C ILE A 332 2.74 6.24 -8.60
N ASP A 333 3.86 5.82 -8.01
CA ASP A 333 5.21 6.16 -8.46
C ASP A 333 5.69 5.09 -9.47
N ILE A 334 5.82 5.49 -10.73
CA ILE A 334 6.14 4.56 -11.83
C ILE A 334 7.60 4.10 -11.74
N ASP A 335 8.52 5.01 -11.40
CA ASP A 335 9.94 4.80 -11.62
C ASP A 335 10.86 5.08 -10.44
N ARG A 336 10.31 5.55 -9.31
CA ARG A 336 11.09 6.04 -8.17
C ARG A 336 12.05 7.15 -8.58
N ALA A 337 11.75 7.88 -9.66
CA ALA A 337 12.59 8.93 -10.23
C ALA A 337 11.81 10.20 -10.60
N GLY A 338 10.50 10.26 -10.33
CA GLY A 338 9.67 11.46 -10.48
C GLY A 338 8.51 11.30 -11.45
N ASP A 339 8.30 10.10 -11.99
CA ASP A 339 7.08 9.78 -12.73
C ASP A 339 5.98 9.32 -11.77
N VAL A 340 5.49 10.25 -10.94
CA VAL A 340 4.34 10.04 -10.06
C VAL A 340 3.06 10.50 -10.74
N ARG A 341 1.99 9.70 -10.62
CA ARG A 341 0.70 9.91 -11.29
C ARG A 341 -0.48 9.61 -10.36
N VAL A 342 -1.63 10.17 -10.70
CA VAL A 342 -2.93 9.90 -10.06
C VAL A 342 -3.92 9.44 -11.13
N LEU A 343 -4.61 8.33 -10.88
CA LEU A 343 -5.79 7.94 -11.64
C LEU A 343 -7.02 8.31 -10.82
N ALA A 344 -7.94 9.07 -11.40
CA ALA A 344 -9.17 9.51 -10.73
C ALA A 344 -10.33 9.62 -11.73
N ASN A 345 -11.55 9.79 -11.25
CA ASN A 345 -12.77 9.90 -12.05
C ASN A 345 -13.59 11.13 -11.60
N VAL A 346 -12.89 12.26 -11.48
CA VAL A 346 -13.34 13.49 -10.81
C VAL A 346 -14.64 14.03 -11.38
N VAL A 347 -15.60 14.25 -10.48
CA VAL A 347 -16.80 15.08 -10.70
C VAL A 347 -16.95 16.06 -9.53
N PRO A 348 -17.57 17.24 -9.71
CA PRO A 348 -17.58 18.28 -8.69
C PRO A 348 -18.53 17.92 -7.53
N ASN A 349 -18.00 17.24 -6.51
CA ASN A 349 -18.70 16.90 -5.27
C ASN A 349 -17.69 16.75 -4.10
N ARG A 350 -18.20 16.67 -2.86
CA ARG A 350 -17.36 16.51 -1.65
C ARG A 350 -16.44 15.29 -1.74
N GLN A 351 -16.99 14.15 -2.17
CA GLN A 351 -16.26 12.89 -2.23
C GLN A 351 -15.01 13.01 -3.10
N TRP A 352 -15.09 13.64 -4.27
CA TRP A 352 -13.94 13.80 -5.15
C TRP A 352 -12.94 14.85 -4.67
N LEU A 353 -13.37 15.85 -3.88
CA LEU A 353 -12.43 16.73 -3.20
C LEU A 353 -11.62 15.95 -2.16
N ASP A 354 -12.28 15.16 -1.31
CA ASP A 354 -11.65 14.26 -0.34
C ASP A 354 -10.69 13.29 -1.04
N THR A 355 -11.19 12.56 -2.06
CA THR A 355 -10.38 11.60 -2.82
C THR A 355 -9.19 12.27 -3.51
N MET A 356 -9.35 13.43 -4.16
CA MET A 356 -8.22 14.09 -4.82
C MET A 356 -7.18 14.60 -3.82
N LEU A 357 -7.60 15.12 -2.66
CA LEU A 357 -6.68 15.51 -1.59
C LEU A 357 -5.94 14.27 -1.03
N HIS A 358 -6.63 13.15 -0.86
CA HIS A 358 -6.06 11.87 -0.43
C HIS A 358 -5.02 11.36 -1.42
N GLU A 359 -5.39 11.18 -2.70
CA GLU A 359 -4.49 10.64 -3.72
C GLU A 359 -3.30 11.55 -4.00
N LEU A 360 -3.50 12.88 -3.96
CA LEU A 360 -2.38 13.80 -4.05
C LEU A 360 -1.52 13.79 -2.79
N GLY A 361 -2.08 13.48 -1.61
CA GLY A 361 -1.32 13.22 -0.39
C GLY A 361 -0.31 12.08 -0.56
N HIS A 362 -0.74 10.96 -1.15
CA HIS A 362 0.18 9.90 -1.59
C HIS A 362 1.20 10.44 -2.61
N ALA A 363 0.72 11.09 -3.66
CA ALA A 363 1.56 11.48 -4.79
C ALA A 363 2.66 12.48 -4.39
N VAL A 364 2.34 13.48 -3.57
CA VAL A 364 3.34 14.45 -3.09
C VAL A 364 4.28 13.82 -2.07
N TYR A 365 3.85 12.80 -1.31
CA TYR A 365 4.77 12.01 -0.49
C TYR A 365 5.82 11.39 -1.41
N SER A 366 5.41 10.59 -2.40
CA SER A 366 6.32 9.84 -3.27
C SER A 366 7.25 10.76 -4.08
N GLU A 367 6.71 11.85 -4.64
CA GLU A 367 7.47 12.83 -5.43
C GLU A 367 8.59 13.50 -4.61
N ASN A 368 8.37 13.71 -3.31
CA ASN A 368 9.32 14.38 -2.41
C ASN A 368 10.26 13.43 -1.65
N ILE A 369 10.23 12.12 -1.93
CA ILE A 369 11.23 11.19 -1.40
C ILE A 369 12.61 11.56 -1.97
N SER A 370 13.59 11.72 -1.09
CA SER A 370 14.93 12.17 -1.48
C SER A 370 15.56 11.28 -2.56
N ARG A 371 15.97 11.90 -3.68
CA ARG A 371 16.69 11.23 -4.77
C ARG A 371 18.09 10.74 -4.36
N ASN A 372 18.60 11.17 -3.20
CA ASN A 372 19.85 10.66 -2.65
C ASN A 372 19.70 9.26 -2.01
N LEU A 373 18.47 8.79 -1.77
CA LEU A 373 18.24 7.43 -1.33
C LEU A 373 18.54 6.43 -2.47
N PRO A 374 19.15 5.28 -2.15
CA PRO A 374 19.28 4.17 -3.10
C PRO A 374 17.93 3.72 -3.64
N TYR A 375 17.88 3.15 -4.84
CA TYR A 375 16.63 2.77 -5.51
C TYR A 375 15.75 1.87 -4.65
N THR A 376 16.37 0.91 -3.96
CA THR A 376 15.71 -0.05 -3.07
C THR A 376 14.99 0.63 -1.88
N LEU A 377 15.47 1.79 -1.43
CA LEU A 377 14.90 2.53 -0.28
C LEU A 377 14.14 3.79 -0.69
N ARG A 378 14.07 4.09 -1.98
CA ARG A 378 13.40 5.28 -2.50
C ARG A 378 11.92 4.97 -2.78
N THR A 379 11.22 4.65 -1.71
CA THR A 379 9.79 4.33 -1.64
C THR A 379 9.28 4.82 -0.29
N GLU A 380 7.97 4.89 -0.14
CA GLU A 380 7.29 5.27 1.09
C GLU A 380 7.80 4.41 2.26
N ALA A 381 7.93 5.01 3.44
CA ALA A 381 8.53 4.31 4.58
C ALA A 381 7.78 3.02 4.96
N HIS A 382 6.45 3.04 4.83
CA HIS A 382 5.56 1.90 4.98
C HIS A 382 4.16 2.26 4.43
N PRO A 383 3.34 1.31 3.91
CA PRO A 383 1.96 1.58 3.48
C PRO A 383 1.14 2.36 4.52
N LEU A 384 1.20 1.97 5.80
CA LEU A 384 0.57 2.69 6.92
C LEU A 384 0.92 4.20 6.96
N THR A 385 2.18 4.57 6.70
CA THR A 385 2.59 5.97 6.81
C THR A 385 2.09 6.82 5.65
N THR A 386 2.07 6.26 4.43
CA THR A 386 1.54 6.99 3.27
C THR A 386 0.03 7.11 3.36
N GLU A 387 -0.67 6.07 3.81
CA GLU A 387 -2.10 6.11 4.13
C GLU A 387 -2.42 7.13 5.23
N GLY A 388 -1.61 7.19 6.30
CA GLY A 388 -1.79 8.19 7.35
C GLY A 388 -1.70 9.63 6.84
N VAL A 389 -0.75 9.91 5.93
CA VAL A 389 -0.60 11.24 5.30
C VAL A 389 -1.76 11.52 4.35
N ALA A 390 -2.13 10.55 3.50
CA ALA A 390 -3.24 10.69 2.56
C ALA A 390 -4.58 10.91 3.27
N MET A 391 -4.85 10.14 4.32
CA MET A 391 -6.04 10.32 5.17
C MET A 391 -6.07 11.69 5.84
N MET A 392 -4.92 12.20 6.31
CA MET A 392 -4.84 13.56 6.87
C MET A 392 -5.24 14.61 5.83
N PHE A 393 -4.76 14.52 4.59
CA PHE A 393 -5.13 15.46 3.54
C PHE A 393 -6.59 15.31 3.08
N GLY A 394 -7.07 14.08 2.88
CA GLY A 394 -8.45 13.82 2.46
C GLY A 394 -9.49 14.45 3.39
N ARG A 395 -9.25 14.38 4.71
CA ARG A 395 -10.15 14.96 5.73
C ARG A 395 -10.25 16.49 5.70
N LEU A 396 -9.31 17.19 5.05
CA LEU A 396 -9.39 18.64 4.86
C LEU A 396 -10.51 19.06 3.89
N ALA A 397 -11.13 18.12 3.18
CA ALA A 397 -12.32 18.41 2.37
C ALA A 397 -13.51 18.96 3.19
N ASP A 398 -13.51 18.71 4.50
CA ASP A 398 -14.50 19.22 5.46
C ASP A 398 -14.11 20.56 6.09
N ASP A 399 -12.88 21.04 5.87
CA ASP A 399 -12.38 22.35 6.33
C ASP A 399 -12.54 23.44 5.26
N ALA A 400 -13.15 23.10 4.11
CA ALA A 400 -13.28 23.93 2.91
C ALA A 400 -14.35 25.03 2.98
#